data_AF-B0T341-F1
#
_entry.id   AF-B0T341-F1
#
_cell.length_a   1.000
_cell.length_b   1.000
_cell.length_c   1.000
_cell.angle_alpha   90.00
_cell.angle_beta   90.00
_cell.angle_gamma   90.00
#
_symmetry.space_group_name_H-M   'P 1'
#
loop_
_entity.id
_entity.type
_entity.pdbx_description
1 polymer ?
#
loop_
_entity_poly.entity_id
_entity_poly.type
_entity_poly.pdbx_seq_one_letter_code
_entity_poly.pdbx_strand_id
1 'polypeptide(L)'
;MKLQSLAAVAALSSAMAVSLFAGSAFADGRIAVALENPLTAKTKVVAGGAVFVCEGAECVSTAAPSRALTATSCKALAKEVGRVAAFGGDSKSLDADDLTRCNASAKAGVQTAAK
;
A
#
# COMPACT_ATOMS: atom_id res chain seq x y z
N MET A 1 -29.01 -16.92 50.63
CA MET A 1 -28.32 -15.77 49.98
C MET A 1 -26.84 -15.81 50.36
N LYS A 2 -25.97 -15.50 49.38
CA LYS A 2 -24.50 -15.29 49.47
C LYS A 2 -23.61 -16.52 49.69
N LEU A 3 -23.08 -17.06 48.59
CA LEU A 3 -21.67 -17.42 48.49
C LEU A 3 -21.05 -16.77 47.26
N GLN A 4 -19.85 -16.25 47.48
CA GLN A 4 -19.16 -15.23 46.72
C GLN A 4 -18.30 -15.84 45.61
N SER A 5 -18.46 -15.30 44.41
CA SER A 5 -17.41 -14.89 43.46
C SER A 5 -15.99 -15.43 43.64
N LEU A 6 -15.55 -16.23 42.67
CA LEU A 6 -14.15 -16.29 42.22
C LEU A 6 -14.09 -16.21 40.70
N ALA A 7 -13.20 -15.34 40.24
CA ALA A 7 -12.96 -14.91 38.89
C ALA A 7 -12.41 -16.02 37.98
N ALA A 8 -12.86 -16.03 36.73
CA ALA A 8 -12.05 -16.48 35.60
C ALA A 8 -12.22 -15.44 34.48
N VAL A 9 -11.31 -14.48 34.49
CA VAL A 9 -11.10 -13.49 33.45
C VAL A 9 -10.63 -14.23 32.20
N ALA A 10 -11.47 -14.27 31.17
CA ALA A 10 -11.05 -14.51 29.80
C ALA A 10 -11.51 -13.31 28.98
N ALA A 11 -10.78 -12.21 29.15
CA ALA A 11 -10.83 -11.07 28.25
C ALA A 11 -10.43 -11.57 26.85
N LEU A 12 -11.42 -11.81 25.99
CA LEU A 12 -11.21 -11.93 24.55
C LEU A 12 -10.94 -10.51 24.01
N SER A 13 -9.74 -10.02 24.30
CA SER A 13 -9.18 -8.83 23.67
C SER A 13 -8.84 -9.21 22.23
N SER A 14 -9.79 -9.09 21.31
CA SER A 14 -9.49 -9.00 19.89
C SER A 14 -8.73 -7.70 19.68
N ALA A 15 -7.40 -7.80 19.72
CA ALA A 15 -6.50 -6.73 19.32
C ALA A 15 -6.82 -6.34 17.88
N MET A 16 -7.57 -5.26 17.74
CA MET A 16 -7.81 -4.60 16.47
C MET A 16 -6.48 -3.95 16.09
N ALA A 17 -5.68 -4.66 15.30
CA ALA A 17 -4.46 -4.13 14.71
C ALA A 17 -4.86 -3.02 13.72
N VAL A 18 -4.95 -1.79 14.22
CA VAL A 18 -5.08 -0.60 13.38
C VAL A 18 -3.72 -0.38 12.74
N SER A 19 -3.51 -0.95 11.56
CA SER A 19 -2.40 -0.61 10.68
C SER A 19 -2.57 0.84 10.24
N LEU A 20 -2.01 1.77 11.02
CA LEU A 20 -1.84 3.16 10.64
C LEU A 20 -0.85 3.21 9.47
N PHE A 21 -1.35 3.05 8.24
CA PHE A 21 -0.59 3.41 7.05
C PHE A 21 -0.49 4.94 7.02
N ALA A 22 0.58 5.45 7.61
CA ALA A 22 0.98 6.84 7.45
C ALA A 22 1.31 7.05 5.97
N GLY A 23 0.40 7.68 5.23
CA GLY A 23 0.69 8.18 3.90
C GLY A 23 1.78 9.24 4.02
N SER A 24 2.93 8.98 3.42
CA SER A 24 4.03 9.94 3.31
C SER A 24 3.57 11.14 2.47
N ALA A 25 3.36 12.29 3.13
CA ALA A 25 3.08 13.56 2.47
C ALA A 25 4.39 14.12 1.90
N PHE A 26 4.49 14.20 0.57
CA PHE A 26 5.73 14.51 -0.11
C PHE A 26 5.92 15.96 -0.55
N ALA A 27 5.10 16.96 -0.21
CA ALA A 27 5.29 18.42 -0.41
C ALA A 27 5.82 18.99 -1.76
N ASP A 28 6.22 18.17 -2.73
CA ASP A 28 7.12 18.52 -3.84
C ASP A 28 6.59 17.95 -5.18
N GLY A 29 5.30 17.61 -5.23
CA GLY A 29 4.66 17.05 -6.43
C GLY A 29 5.08 15.61 -6.75
N ARG A 30 5.61 14.88 -5.75
CA ARG A 30 5.96 13.47 -5.89
C ARG A 30 4.75 12.58 -5.61
N ILE A 31 4.76 11.42 -6.24
CA ILE A 31 3.78 10.36 -6.05
C ILE A 31 4.37 9.33 -5.09
N ALA A 32 3.69 9.11 -3.98
CA ALA A 32 3.87 8.01 -3.05
C ALA A 32 3.06 6.80 -3.49
N VAL A 33 3.63 5.62 -3.33
CA VAL A 33 2.94 4.36 -3.57
C VAL A 33 3.29 3.40 -2.45
N ALA A 34 2.25 2.89 -1.78
CA ALA A 34 2.38 1.85 -0.77
C ALA A 34 2.09 0.50 -1.42
N LEU A 35 2.93 -0.51 -1.15
CA LEU A 35 2.71 -1.88 -1.62
C LEU A 35 2.03 -2.73 -0.55
N GLU A 36 1.23 -3.70 -0.97
CA GLU A 36 0.68 -4.72 -0.06
C GLU A 36 1.78 -5.64 0.49
N ASN A 37 2.82 -5.92 -0.32
CA ASN A 37 3.95 -6.74 0.06
C ASN A 37 5.27 -5.96 -0.09
N PRO A 38 6.17 -6.01 0.91
CA PRO A 38 7.47 -5.36 0.81
C PRO A 38 8.36 -6.05 -0.22
N LEU A 39 9.08 -5.24 -1.00
CA LEU A 39 10.16 -5.68 -1.88
C LEU A 39 11.40 -6.05 -1.06
N THR A 40 12.00 -7.18 -1.40
CA THR A 40 13.26 -7.63 -0.76
C THR A 40 14.47 -6.80 -1.21
N ALA A 41 14.40 -6.18 -2.39
CA ALA A 41 15.48 -5.40 -2.96
C ALA A 41 14.98 -4.06 -3.48
N LYS A 42 15.83 -3.05 -3.35
CA LYS A 42 15.59 -1.72 -3.91
C LYS A 42 15.46 -1.82 -5.44
N THR A 43 14.33 -1.36 -5.96
CA THR A 43 13.99 -1.47 -7.38
C THR A 43 13.60 -0.11 -7.94
N LYS A 44 14.07 0.21 -9.14
CA LYS A 44 13.71 1.43 -9.86
C LYS A 44 12.76 1.08 -11.00
N VAL A 45 11.59 1.70 -11.03
CA VAL A 45 10.56 1.43 -12.03
C VAL A 45 10.14 2.73 -12.70
N VAL A 46 9.95 2.70 -14.02
CA VAL A 46 9.44 3.84 -14.78
C VAL A 46 8.00 3.54 -15.18
N ALA A 47 7.05 4.35 -14.70
CA ALA A 47 5.62 4.16 -14.94
C ALA A 47 4.93 5.50 -15.17
N GLY A 48 4.14 5.61 -16.25
CA GLY A 48 3.41 6.85 -16.57
C GLY A 48 4.28 8.09 -16.78
N GLY A 49 5.54 7.90 -17.17
CA GLY A 49 6.53 9.00 -17.31
C GLY A 49 7.13 9.48 -15.99
N ALA A 50 6.80 8.85 -14.86
CA ALA A 50 7.44 9.08 -13.58
C ALA A 50 8.46 7.97 -13.28
N VAL A 51 9.52 8.34 -12.56
CA VAL A 51 10.56 7.41 -12.12
C VAL A 51 10.39 7.13 -10.65
N PHE A 52 9.95 5.91 -10.32
CA PHE A 52 9.73 5.43 -8.96
C PHE A 52 10.96 4.68 -8.44
N VAL A 53 11.31 4.97 -7.20
CA VAL A 53 12.31 4.21 -6.43
C VAL A 53 11.57 3.51 -5.32
N CYS A 54 11.60 2.19 -5.35
CA CYS A 54 10.86 1.32 -4.45
C CYS A 54 11.82 0.60 -3.50
N GLU A 55 11.54 0.68 -2.21
CA GLU A 55 12.34 0.09 -1.15
C GLU A 55 11.41 -0.39 -0.02
N GLY A 56 11.51 -1.67 0.35
CA GLY A 56 10.53 -2.26 1.26
C GLY A 56 9.11 -2.17 0.72
N ALA A 57 8.16 -1.69 1.52
CA ALA A 57 6.75 -1.55 1.14
C ALA A 57 6.39 -0.16 0.58
N GLU A 58 7.38 0.67 0.24
CA GLU A 58 7.15 2.04 -0.21
C GLU A 58 7.88 2.33 -1.52
N CYS A 59 7.22 3.05 -2.42
CA CYS A 59 7.69 3.47 -3.73
C CYS A 59 7.48 4.97 -3.86
N VAL A 60 8.54 5.72 -4.08
CA VAL A 60 8.47 7.19 -4.17
C VAL A 60 8.96 7.63 -5.54
N SER A 61 8.19 8.49 -6.21
CA SER A 61 8.65 9.09 -7.46
C SER A 61 9.74 10.13 -7.18
N THR A 62 10.86 10.03 -7.89
CA THR A 62 11.91 11.06 -7.89
C THR A 62 11.49 12.32 -8.62
N ALA A 63 10.68 12.16 -9.68
CA ALA A 63 9.97 13.21 -10.37
C ALA A 63 8.75 12.58 -11.06
N ALA A 64 7.61 13.28 -11.03
CA ALA A 64 6.39 12.85 -11.68
C ALA A 64 5.76 14.02 -12.46
N PRO A 65 5.46 13.85 -13.77
CA PRO A 65 4.60 14.81 -14.43
C PRO A 65 3.21 14.77 -13.79
N SER A 66 2.49 15.88 -13.80
CA SER A 66 1.11 15.98 -13.25
C SER A 66 0.14 14.94 -13.84
N ARG A 67 0.47 14.37 -15.00
CA ARG A 67 -0.30 13.31 -15.70
C ARG A 67 0.04 11.89 -15.25
N ALA A 68 1.07 11.70 -14.43
CA ALA A 68 1.48 10.38 -13.95
C ALA A 68 0.56 9.81 -12.88
N LEU A 69 -0.41 10.57 -12.37
CA LEU A 69 -1.36 10.11 -11.35
C LEU A 69 -2.63 9.52 -11.98
N THR A 70 -2.51 8.31 -12.56
CA THR A 70 -3.60 7.63 -13.26
C THR A 70 -3.64 6.14 -12.93
N ALA A 71 -4.78 5.49 -13.11
CA ALA A 71 -4.88 4.04 -12.98
C ALA A 71 -3.91 3.31 -13.94
N THR A 72 -3.62 3.87 -15.13
CA THR A 72 -2.71 3.27 -16.11
C THR A 72 -1.26 3.24 -15.63
N SER A 73 -0.77 4.32 -15.02
CA SER A 73 0.58 4.35 -14.44
C SER A 73 0.69 3.42 -13.24
N CYS A 74 -0.34 3.37 -12.40
CA CYS A 74 -0.43 2.40 -11.30
C CYS A 74 -0.38 0.96 -11.84
N LYS A 75 -1.14 0.61 -12.89
CA LYS A 75 -1.08 -0.73 -13.51
C LYS A 75 0.33 -1.08 -13.99
N ALA A 76 1.03 -0.13 -14.62
CA ALA A 76 2.39 -0.35 -15.11
C ALA A 76 3.36 -0.58 -13.95
N LEU A 77 3.23 0.17 -12.85
CA LEU A 77 4.02 -0.04 -11.64
C LEU A 77 3.71 -1.41 -11.01
N ALA A 78 2.42 -1.74 -10.83
CA ALA A 78 1.97 -2.97 -10.19
C ALA A 78 2.44 -4.25 -10.93
N LYS A 79 2.64 -4.18 -12.24
CA LYS A 79 3.23 -5.28 -13.03
C LYS A 79 4.67 -5.60 -12.64
N GLU A 80 5.42 -4.60 -12.20
CA GLU A 80 6.82 -4.74 -11.82
C GLU A 80 6.97 -5.07 -10.34
N VAL A 81 6.22 -4.36 -9.48
CA VAL A 81 6.44 -4.41 -8.02
C VAL A 81 5.39 -5.22 -7.26
N GLY A 82 4.29 -5.63 -7.91
CA GLY A 82 3.20 -6.37 -7.28
C GLY A 82 2.03 -5.48 -6.86
N ARG A 83 1.23 -5.96 -5.90
CA ARG A 83 -0.01 -5.27 -5.50
C ARG A 83 0.27 -3.96 -4.76
N VAL A 84 -0.54 -2.96 -5.06
CA VAL A 84 -0.47 -1.59 -4.56
C VAL A 84 -1.60 -1.35 -3.56
N ALA A 85 -1.26 -0.99 -2.33
CA ALA A 85 -2.19 -0.63 -1.26
C ALA A 85 -2.68 0.82 -1.39
N ALA A 86 -1.81 1.73 -1.84
CA ALA A 86 -2.15 3.14 -2.05
C ALA A 86 -1.29 3.74 -3.17
N PHE A 87 -1.84 4.68 -3.93
CA PHE A 87 -1.13 5.38 -5.00
C PHE A 87 -1.63 6.82 -5.05
N GLY A 88 -0.76 7.79 -4.75
CA GLY A 88 -1.18 9.18 -4.66
C GLY A 88 -0.03 10.14 -4.34
N GLY A 89 -0.24 11.41 -4.59
CA GLY A 89 0.62 12.49 -4.10
C GLY A 89 -0.15 13.38 -3.12
N ASP A 90 0.43 14.50 -2.73
CA ASP A 90 -0.12 15.40 -1.70
C ASP A 90 -1.55 15.90 -2.00
N SER A 91 -1.87 16.12 -3.28
CA SER A 91 -3.14 16.72 -3.68
C SER A 91 -4.20 15.74 -4.19
N LYS A 92 -3.80 14.52 -4.56
CA LYS A 92 -4.70 13.53 -5.17
C LYS A 92 -4.19 12.11 -4.96
N SER A 93 -5.10 11.18 -4.69
CA SER A 93 -4.85 9.74 -4.68
C SER A 93 -5.82 9.01 -5.62
N LEU A 94 -5.51 7.76 -5.93
CA LEU A 94 -6.46 6.82 -6.53
C LEU A 94 -7.42 6.33 -5.45
N ASP A 95 -8.71 6.25 -5.78
CA ASP A 95 -9.71 5.66 -4.92
C ASP A 95 -9.71 4.11 -5.00
N ALA A 96 -10.57 3.46 -4.23
CA ALA A 96 -10.61 2.01 -4.13
C ALA A 96 -10.99 1.30 -5.46
N ASP A 97 -11.86 1.88 -6.30
CA ASP A 97 -12.20 1.30 -7.61
C ASP A 97 -11.00 1.39 -8.55
N ASP A 98 -10.33 2.55 -8.58
CA ASP A 98 -9.12 2.77 -9.34
C ASP A 98 -7.97 1.85 -8.90
N LEU A 99 -7.78 1.65 -7.59
CA LEU A 99 -6.80 0.71 -7.03
C LEU A 99 -7.14 -0.74 -7.39
N THR A 100 -8.42 -1.11 -7.37
CA THR A 100 -8.86 -2.45 -7.81
C THR A 100 -8.53 -2.68 -9.28
N ARG A 101 -8.81 -1.69 -10.14
CA ARG A 101 -8.45 -1.74 -11.56
C ARG A 101 -6.94 -1.77 -11.76
N CYS A 102 -6.18 -1.03 -10.96
CA CYS A 102 -4.73 -1.04 -10.97
C CYS A 102 -4.17 -2.45 -10.69
N ASN A 103 -4.63 -3.04 -9.59
CA ASN A 103 -4.15 -4.33 -9.10
C ASN A 103 -4.62 -5.52 -9.93
N ALA A 104 -5.60 -5.36 -10.82
CA ALA A 104 -5.98 -6.39 -11.79
C ALA A 104 -4.81 -6.82 -12.71
N SER A 105 -3.78 -5.99 -12.84
CA SER A 105 -2.56 -6.29 -13.60
C SER A 105 -1.33 -6.53 -12.72
N ALA A 106 -1.49 -6.54 -11.39
CA ALA A 106 -0.37 -6.73 -10.48
C ALA A 106 0.30 -8.08 -10.74
N LYS A 107 1.64 -8.10 -10.70
CA LYS A 107 2.36 -9.37 -10.63
C LYS A 107 1.84 -10.09 -9.41
N ALA A 108 1.40 -11.34 -9.56
CA ALA A 108 1.03 -12.17 -8.43
C ALA A 108 2.29 -12.44 -7.60
N GLY A 109 2.69 -11.47 -6.78
CA GLY A 109 3.59 -11.68 -5.67
C GLY A 109 2.83 -12.56 -4.71
N VAL A 110 3.04 -13.88 -4.84
CA VAL A 110 2.87 -14.90 -3.79
C VAL A 110 1.84 -14.48 -2.75
N GLN A 111 0.56 -14.58 -3.12
CA GLN A 111 -0.54 -14.72 -2.18
C GLN A 111 -0.37 -16.10 -1.52
N THR A 112 0.59 -16.23 -0.60
CA THR A 112 0.64 -17.36 0.32
C THR A 112 0.45 -16.79 1.70
N ALA A 113 -0.77 -16.33 1.95
CA ALA A 113 -1.33 -16.41 3.28
C ALA A 113 -1.21 -17.88 3.70
N ALA A 114 -0.39 -18.14 4.71
CA ALA A 114 -0.17 -19.44 5.29
C ALA A 114 -1.52 -20.10 5.63
N LYS A 115 -1.63 -21.38 5.28
CA LYS A 115 -2.69 -22.29 5.72
C LYS A 115 -2.28 -22.96 7.02
#